data_AF-A0A8H6K2H7-F1
#
_entry.id   AF-A0A8H6K2H7-F1
#
_cell.length_a   1.000
_cell.length_b   1.000
_cell.length_c   1.000
_cell.angle_alpha   90.00
_cell.angle_beta   90.00
_cell.angle_gamma   90.00
#
_symmetry.space_group_name_H-M   'P 1'
#
loop_
_entity.id
_entity.type
_entity.pdbx_description
1 polymer ?
#
loop_
_entity_poly.entity_id
_entity_poly.type
_entity_poly.pdbx_seq_one_letter_code
_entity_poly.pdbx_strand_id
1 'polypeptide(L)'
;MRRLMSISGLTALLAAVLSPATASESAADGQRLPLPLSVNDRNIVDPKNATVALIGVNWAGHERTMLPEGLQQQPIAAIVSKVAEVGFNSVRLTFATEMVDDVVDRGGDVTLKTTLERALGAENGTRVLQQIVKNNPSFNENTKRLEVWDAVAAELARQNVYLHLDNHLSKAGWCCPIDDGNGWFGDTFFNTSNWVRSLSFMAEHGKANWKSFSSIGLRNEIREPAALPFAQTLEPRNWTTWKTRMVQAANAVHAANPDVLIFFGGRLLDYDISAPALGSAVGEPGFNFSLAELPFRNKFVFEQHQYNQIEIVRPGDDCASYVSFLDGLEGNLTVRSAMGSNRAPLVMSEWGYDQRDEKGVFKQSFRRCLVDYMVDRRIGWMVWVLGGSYYTREGAADYDEPFGLLDHTWSSFRGTDSIKQMQADMKRTYSAFNQTLPSTAKDLTGVSSGGSFWSASVVTVLIASILAMV
;
A
#
# COMPACT_ATOMS: atom_id res chain seq x y z
N MET A 1 62.79 54.91 -49.20
CA MET A 1 61.97 53.72 -49.53
C MET A 1 61.41 53.15 -48.24
N ARG A 2 60.13 52.74 -48.27
CA ARG A 2 59.32 52.02 -47.26
C ARG A 2 58.68 52.86 -46.14
N ARG A 3 57.36 52.96 -46.28
CA ARG A 3 56.34 53.55 -45.39
C ARG A 3 56.31 52.83 -44.04
N LEU A 4 56.30 53.58 -42.94
CA LEU A 4 55.78 53.12 -41.66
C LEU A 4 54.25 53.24 -41.68
N MET A 5 53.55 52.12 -41.51
CA MET A 5 52.11 52.07 -41.28
C MET A 5 51.84 52.13 -39.77
N SER A 6 51.04 53.11 -39.38
CA SER A 6 50.37 53.21 -38.09
C SER A 6 49.25 52.16 -37.99
N ILE A 7 49.20 51.42 -36.89
CA ILE A 7 48.00 50.66 -36.50
C ILE A 7 47.60 51.13 -35.11
N SER A 8 46.47 51.82 -35.07
CA SER A 8 45.76 52.27 -33.88
C SER A 8 45.19 51.06 -33.13
N GLY A 9 45.54 50.93 -31.85
CA GLY A 9 44.94 49.94 -30.96
C GLY A 9 43.54 50.38 -30.53
N LEU A 10 42.53 49.59 -30.90
CA LEU A 10 41.16 49.74 -30.42
C LEU A 10 41.01 48.97 -29.10
N THR A 11 40.80 49.69 -28.00
CA THR A 11 40.36 49.15 -26.72
C THR A 11 38.87 48.77 -26.79
N ALA A 12 38.55 47.48 -26.71
CA ALA A 12 37.19 47.00 -26.51
C ALA A 12 36.95 46.76 -25.00
N LEU A 13 36.10 47.61 -24.39
CA LEU A 13 35.51 47.32 -23.08
C LEU A 13 34.45 46.23 -23.25
N LEU A 14 34.65 45.07 -22.64
CA LEU A 14 33.57 44.10 -22.39
C LEU A 14 32.86 44.50 -21.09
N ALA A 15 31.61 44.97 -21.20
CA ALA A 15 30.70 45.07 -20.08
C ALA A 15 30.08 43.70 -19.81
N ALA A 16 30.46 43.05 -18.71
CA ALA A 16 29.81 41.84 -18.24
C ALA A 16 28.48 42.21 -17.57
N VAL A 17 27.36 41.89 -18.22
CA VAL A 17 26.03 41.95 -17.63
C VAL A 17 25.89 40.75 -16.69
N LEU A 18 25.98 40.99 -15.39
CA LEU A 18 25.64 40.00 -14.36
C LEU A 18 24.12 39.86 -14.30
N SER A 19 23.58 38.81 -14.92
CA SER A 19 22.24 38.33 -14.62
C SER A 19 22.22 37.75 -13.19
N PRO A 20 21.24 38.08 -12.35
CA PRO A 20 21.09 37.40 -11.06
C PRO A 20 20.67 35.96 -11.37
N ALA A 21 21.57 35.01 -11.14
CA ALA A 21 21.23 33.60 -11.14
C ALA A 21 20.16 33.39 -10.06
N THR A 22 18.93 33.10 -10.50
CA THR A 22 17.88 32.56 -9.66
C THR A 22 18.41 31.26 -9.07
N ALA A 23 18.75 31.28 -7.79
CA ALA A 23 18.96 30.07 -7.01
C ALA A 23 17.63 29.31 -6.95
N SER A 24 17.47 28.35 -7.86
CA SER A 24 16.39 27.37 -7.84
C SER A 24 17.01 25.99 -7.74
N GLU A 25 16.50 25.22 -6.79
CA GLU A 25 16.77 23.81 -6.50
C GLU A 25 18.15 23.46 -5.92
N SER A 26 18.29 23.73 -4.62
CA SER A 26 18.90 22.76 -3.71
C SER A 26 17.80 22.28 -2.75
N ALA A 27 16.95 21.38 -3.22
CA ALA A 27 16.07 20.59 -2.37
C ALA A 27 16.78 19.25 -2.12
N ALA A 28 17.16 19.04 -0.85
CA ALA A 28 17.57 17.81 -0.19
C ALA A 28 17.89 16.60 -1.09
N ASP A 29 19.13 16.11 -0.96
CA ASP A 29 19.48 14.71 -1.24
C ASP A 29 18.71 13.80 -0.27
N GLY A 30 17.40 13.66 -0.53
CA GLY A 30 16.48 12.81 0.21
C GLY A 30 16.79 11.37 -0.12
N GLN A 31 17.08 10.59 0.92
CA GLN A 31 17.43 9.17 0.84
C GLN A 31 16.48 8.41 -0.09
N ARG A 32 16.93 8.09 -1.31
CA ARG A 32 16.11 7.34 -2.28
C ARG A 32 15.84 5.92 -1.75
N LEU A 33 14.60 5.46 -1.90
CA LEU A 33 14.24 4.07 -1.63
C LEU A 33 15.18 3.12 -2.38
N PRO A 34 15.79 2.12 -1.71
CA PRO A 34 16.70 1.22 -2.37
C PRO A 34 15.90 0.18 -3.18
N LEU A 35 15.69 0.50 -4.45
CA LEU A 35 15.00 -0.32 -5.46
C LEU A 35 15.96 -0.69 -6.60
N PRO A 36 15.75 -1.83 -7.30
CA PRO A 36 14.68 -2.81 -7.08
C PRO A 36 14.92 -3.72 -5.86
N LEU A 37 13.83 -4.18 -5.22
CA LEU A 37 13.91 -5.23 -4.20
C LEU A 37 14.06 -6.61 -4.88
N SER A 38 14.66 -7.55 -4.16
CA SER A 38 14.77 -8.96 -4.57
C SER A 38 14.59 -9.88 -3.36
N VAL A 39 14.65 -11.19 -3.61
CA VAL A 39 14.47 -12.23 -2.60
C VAL A 39 15.75 -13.03 -2.45
N ASN A 40 16.13 -13.27 -1.19
CA ASN A 40 17.22 -14.15 -0.81
C ASN A 40 16.74 -15.07 0.33
N ASP A 41 16.51 -16.35 0.00
CA ASP A 41 15.93 -17.33 0.91
C ASP A 41 14.60 -16.82 1.50
N ARG A 42 14.52 -16.60 2.80
CA ARG A 42 13.33 -16.09 3.50
C ARG A 42 13.21 -14.56 3.53
N ASN A 43 14.20 -13.83 3.00
CA ASN A 43 14.31 -12.38 3.19
C ASN A 43 14.02 -11.62 1.91
N ILE A 44 13.28 -10.52 2.05
CA ILE A 44 13.27 -9.45 1.06
C ILE A 44 14.56 -8.64 1.27
N VAL A 45 15.29 -8.36 0.20
CA VAL A 45 16.56 -7.66 0.24
C VAL A 45 16.62 -6.52 -0.78
N ASP A 46 17.39 -5.50 -0.46
CA ASP A 46 17.68 -4.39 -1.36
C ASP A 46 18.83 -4.73 -2.34
N PRO A 47 19.21 -3.83 -3.28
CA PRO A 47 20.33 -4.06 -4.19
C PRO A 47 21.71 -4.25 -3.52
N LYS A 48 21.84 -3.87 -2.23
CA LYS A 48 23.05 -4.08 -1.42
C LYS A 48 22.95 -5.36 -0.57
N ASN A 49 21.92 -6.18 -0.79
CA ASN A 49 21.63 -7.40 -0.06
C ASN A 49 21.34 -7.16 1.44
N ALA A 50 20.94 -5.94 1.80
CA ALA A 50 20.43 -5.64 3.14
C ALA A 50 18.96 -6.05 3.22
N THR A 51 18.57 -6.72 4.31
CA THR A 51 17.17 -7.12 4.53
C THR A 51 16.27 -5.89 4.61
N VAL A 52 15.08 -5.96 4.01
CA VAL A 52 14.04 -4.93 4.09
C VAL A 52 12.84 -5.52 4.82
N ALA A 53 12.51 -4.96 5.98
CA ALA A 53 11.26 -5.26 6.67
C ALA A 53 10.14 -4.43 6.04
N LEU A 54 9.24 -5.05 5.27
CA LEU A 54 8.05 -4.35 4.78
C LEU A 54 7.04 -4.24 5.93
N ILE A 55 6.86 -3.03 6.45
CA ILE A 55 5.94 -2.72 7.53
C ILE A 55 5.07 -1.57 7.06
N GLY A 56 3.80 -1.87 6.77
CA GLY A 56 2.94 -0.97 6.02
C GLY A 56 1.52 -0.87 6.49
N VAL A 57 0.73 -0.20 5.66
CA VAL A 57 -0.69 0.02 5.86
C VAL A 57 -1.41 -0.11 4.52
N ASN A 58 -2.64 -0.63 4.57
CA ASN A 58 -3.50 -0.71 3.40
C ASN A 58 -4.17 0.65 3.13
N TRP A 59 -4.21 1.08 1.87
CA TRP A 59 -4.96 2.25 1.43
C TRP A 59 -5.93 1.80 0.34
N ALA A 60 -7.22 1.89 0.64
CA ALA A 60 -8.27 1.53 -0.30
C ALA A 60 -8.26 2.47 -1.52
N GLY A 61 -8.35 1.88 -2.70
CA GLY A 61 -8.44 2.55 -4.00
C GLY A 61 -9.20 1.74 -5.05
N HIS A 62 -9.66 0.53 -4.70
CA HIS A 62 -10.39 -0.39 -5.55
C HIS A 62 -11.91 -0.21 -5.47
N GLU A 63 -12.37 0.67 -4.57
CA GLU A 63 -13.79 0.95 -4.34
C GLU A 63 -14.48 1.55 -5.55
N ARG A 64 -15.80 1.80 -5.46
CA ARG A 64 -16.62 2.22 -6.62
C ARG A 64 -16.12 3.44 -7.38
N THR A 65 -15.37 4.34 -6.74
CA THR A 65 -14.74 5.50 -7.41
C THR A 65 -13.47 5.14 -8.17
N MET A 66 -12.81 4.03 -7.81
CA MET A 66 -11.48 3.60 -8.26
C MET A 66 -10.41 4.67 -8.06
N LEU A 67 -10.60 5.50 -7.03
CA LEU A 67 -9.66 6.52 -6.58
C LEU A 67 -9.17 6.14 -5.19
N PRO A 68 -7.91 6.42 -4.84
CA PRO A 68 -7.46 6.35 -3.45
C PRO A 68 -8.42 7.14 -2.54
N GLU A 69 -8.85 6.51 -1.45
CA GLU A 69 -9.83 7.07 -0.52
C GLU A 69 -9.26 8.28 0.23
N GLY A 70 -10.14 9.18 0.71
CA GLY A 70 -9.79 10.27 1.61
C GLY A 70 -9.36 11.59 0.96
N LEU A 71 -9.27 11.70 -0.37
CA LEU A 71 -8.82 12.92 -1.04
C LEU A 71 -9.82 14.09 -0.92
N GLN A 72 -11.09 13.78 -0.64
CA GLN A 72 -12.11 14.77 -0.26
C GLN A 72 -11.90 15.34 1.14
N GLN A 73 -11.14 14.64 1.98
CA GLN A 73 -10.88 15.01 3.37
C GLN A 73 -9.53 15.73 3.53
N GLN A 74 -8.46 15.24 2.89
CA GLN A 74 -7.10 15.78 3.04
C GLN A 74 -6.30 15.81 1.72
N PRO A 75 -5.29 16.69 1.61
CA PRO A 75 -4.33 16.63 0.50
C PRO A 75 -3.50 15.33 0.56
N ILE A 76 -3.09 14.81 -0.60
CA ILE A 76 -2.27 13.58 -0.70
C ILE A 76 -1.05 13.66 0.21
N ALA A 77 -0.35 14.80 0.22
CA ALA A 77 0.85 15.00 1.04
C ALA A 77 0.59 14.86 2.54
N ALA A 78 -0.57 15.31 3.04
CA ALA A 78 -0.91 15.16 4.45
C ALA A 78 -1.23 13.70 4.80
N ILE A 79 -1.93 12.98 3.91
CA ILE A 79 -2.25 11.56 4.10
C ILE A 79 -0.97 10.73 4.15
N VAL A 80 -0.07 10.91 3.17
CA VAL A 80 1.22 10.20 3.14
C VAL A 80 2.10 10.58 4.33
N SER A 81 2.04 11.83 4.80
CA SER A 81 2.76 12.25 6.01
C SER A 81 2.33 11.48 7.25
N LYS A 82 1.04 11.10 7.37
CA LYS A 82 0.57 10.26 8.49
C LYS A 82 1.17 8.86 8.45
N VAL A 83 1.35 8.28 7.26
CA VAL A 83 2.01 6.98 7.08
C VAL A 83 3.46 7.05 7.59
N ALA A 84 4.22 8.04 7.12
CA ALA A 84 5.61 8.22 7.52
C ALA A 84 5.77 8.58 9.01
N GLU A 85 4.83 9.36 9.57
CA GLU A 85 4.85 9.80 10.98
C GLU A 85 4.81 8.63 11.98
N VAL A 86 4.03 7.58 11.70
CA VAL A 86 3.99 6.38 12.57
C VAL A 86 5.27 5.56 12.41
N GLY A 87 5.89 5.62 11.23
CA GLY A 87 7.08 4.88 10.84
C GLY A 87 6.79 3.71 9.89
N PHE A 88 5.65 3.72 9.21
CA PHE A 88 5.39 2.77 8.12
C PHE A 88 6.31 3.09 6.95
N ASN A 89 6.83 2.06 6.28
CA ASN A 89 7.67 2.22 5.11
C ASN A 89 7.03 1.72 3.81
N SER A 90 5.81 1.17 3.85
CA SER A 90 5.08 0.75 2.66
C SER A 90 3.60 1.03 2.73
N VAL A 91 2.98 1.24 1.57
CA VAL A 91 1.53 1.29 1.40
C VAL A 91 1.09 0.20 0.42
N ARG A 92 0.14 -0.64 0.83
CA ARG A 92 -0.61 -1.55 -0.05
C ARG A 92 -1.78 -0.78 -0.63
N LEU A 93 -1.63 -0.33 -1.86
CA LEU A 93 -2.63 0.44 -2.59
C LEU A 93 -3.44 -0.50 -3.49
N THR A 94 -4.67 -0.73 -3.07
CA THR A 94 -5.59 -1.69 -3.71
C THR A 94 -6.22 -1.09 -4.97
N PHE A 95 -6.30 -1.82 -6.08
CA PHE A 95 -6.98 -1.40 -7.31
C PHE A 95 -7.97 -2.46 -7.81
N ALA A 96 -8.96 -2.02 -8.60
CA ALA A 96 -9.89 -2.93 -9.28
C ALA A 96 -9.48 -3.13 -10.75
N THR A 97 -9.62 -4.36 -11.24
CA THR A 97 -9.42 -4.71 -12.67
C THR A 97 -10.29 -3.82 -13.57
N GLU A 98 -11.52 -3.51 -13.13
CA GLU A 98 -12.44 -2.62 -13.82
C GLU A 98 -11.85 -1.26 -14.19
N MET A 99 -10.94 -0.71 -13.38
CA MET A 99 -10.28 0.55 -13.71
C MET A 99 -9.49 0.44 -15.02
N VAL A 100 -8.79 -0.68 -15.19
CA VAL A 100 -8.01 -0.95 -16.41
C VAL A 100 -8.92 -1.35 -17.57
N ASP A 101 -10.01 -2.08 -17.30
CA ASP A 101 -11.01 -2.40 -18.33
C ASP A 101 -11.59 -1.12 -18.94
N ASP A 102 -11.86 -0.10 -18.12
CA ASP A 102 -12.32 1.21 -18.61
C ASP A 102 -11.28 1.84 -19.57
N VAL A 103 -10.00 1.81 -19.19
CA VAL A 103 -8.89 2.37 -19.97
C VAL A 103 -8.68 1.65 -21.30
N VAL A 104 -8.65 0.31 -21.27
CA VAL A 104 -8.25 -0.49 -22.45
C VAL A 104 -9.43 -0.81 -23.37
N ASP A 105 -10.60 -1.11 -22.80
CA ASP A 105 -11.73 -1.67 -23.58
C ASP A 105 -12.94 -0.73 -23.68
N ARG A 106 -13.09 0.27 -22.78
CA ARG A 106 -14.33 1.07 -22.68
C ARG A 106 -14.14 2.56 -22.95
N GLY A 107 -13.21 2.90 -23.84
CA GLY A 107 -13.07 4.25 -24.39
C GLY A 107 -12.06 5.15 -23.68
N GLY A 108 -11.23 4.61 -22.79
CA GLY A 108 -10.11 5.30 -22.18
C GLY A 108 -10.33 5.68 -20.72
N ASP A 109 -9.30 6.28 -20.12
CA ASP A 109 -9.34 6.66 -18.71
C ASP A 109 -10.45 7.69 -18.42
N VAL A 110 -11.08 7.52 -17.26
CA VAL A 110 -12.28 8.22 -16.83
C VAL A 110 -11.89 9.45 -16.01
N THR A 111 -12.58 10.57 -16.23
CA THR A 111 -12.31 11.81 -15.50
C THR A 111 -12.82 11.75 -14.05
N LEU A 112 -12.28 12.62 -13.18
CA LEU A 112 -12.73 12.79 -11.81
C LEU A 112 -14.22 13.11 -11.73
N LYS A 113 -14.72 13.99 -12.58
CA LYS A 113 -16.16 14.28 -12.63
C LYS A 113 -16.96 13.03 -12.94
N THR A 114 -16.66 12.36 -14.04
CA THR A 114 -17.44 11.19 -14.46
C THR A 114 -17.35 10.04 -13.47
N THR A 115 -16.18 9.80 -12.87
CA THR A 115 -16.05 8.72 -11.87
C THR A 115 -16.88 8.99 -10.61
N LEU A 116 -16.86 10.22 -10.11
CA LEU A 116 -17.60 10.60 -8.90
C LEU A 116 -19.11 10.65 -9.15
N GLU A 117 -19.55 11.17 -10.29
CA GLU A 117 -20.97 11.16 -10.68
C GLU A 117 -21.51 9.73 -10.85
N ARG A 118 -20.72 8.81 -11.43
CA ARG A 118 -21.11 7.38 -11.54
C ARG A 118 -21.23 6.71 -10.19
N ALA A 119 -20.30 6.97 -9.27
CA ALA A 119 -20.25 6.30 -7.97
C ALA A 119 -21.24 6.88 -6.95
N LEU A 120 -21.47 8.19 -6.98
CA LEU A 120 -22.18 8.93 -5.92
C LEU A 120 -23.46 9.64 -6.40
N GLY A 121 -23.71 9.69 -7.71
CA GLY A 121 -24.74 10.52 -8.33
C GLY A 121 -24.27 11.94 -8.62
N ALA A 122 -25.00 12.67 -9.48
CA ALA A 122 -24.58 13.97 -9.99
C ALA A 122 -24.33 15.02 -8.89
N GLU A 123 -25.25 15.15 -7.93
CA GLU A 123 -25.17 16.15 -6.87
C GLU A 123 -24.01 15.86 -5.89
N ASN A 124 -23.98 14.65 -5.31
CA ASN A 124 -22.94 14.26 -4.37
C ASN A 124 -21.56 14.17 -5.06
N GLY A 125 -21.51 13.66 -6.30
CA GLY A 125 -20.28 13.59 -7.08
C GLY A 125 -19.68 14.96 -7.35
N THR A 126 -20.50 15.96 -7.70
CA THR A 126 -20.06 17.35 -7.87
C THR A 126 -19.52 17.93 -6.56
N ARG A 127 -20.20 17.69 -5.43
CA ARG A 127 -19.74 18.17 -4.11
C ARG A 127 -18.38 17.56 -3.74
N VAL A 128 -18.23 16.25 -3.89
CA VAL A 128 -16.98 15.53 -3.59
C VAL A 128 -15.86 15.96 -4.52
N LEU A 129 -16.15 16.21 -5.80
CA LEU A 129 -15.17 16.75 -6.75
C LEU A 129 -14.60 18.09 -6.27
N GLN A 130 -15.47 19.01 -5.83
CA GLN A 130 -15.06 20.31 -5.31
C GLN A 130 -14.19 20.17 -4.06
N GLN A 131 -14.50 19.22 -3.18
CA GLN A 131 -13.68 18.92 -1.99
C GLN A 131 -12.29 18.40 -2.38
N ILE A 132 -12.22 17.44 -3.33
CA ILE A 132 -10.94 16.91 -3.84
C ILE A 132 -10.08 18.01 -4.45
N VAL A 133 -10.66 18.86 -5.32
CA VAL A 133 -9.94 19.96 -5.97
C VAL A 133 -9.50 21.02 -4.97
N LYS A 134 -10.32 21.32 -3.95
CA LYS A 134 -9.95 22.23 -2.86
C LYS A 134 -8.72 21.73 -2.11
N ASN A 135 -8.66 20.43 -1.81
CA ASN A 135 -7.53 19.84 -1.09
C ASN A 135 -6.32 19.60 -2.00
N ASN A 136 -6.54 19.37 -3.29
CA ASN A 136 -5.48 19.06 -4.27
C ASN A 136 -5.63 19.98 -5.49
N PRO A 137 -5.20 21.25 -5.41
CA PRO A 137 -5.47 22.28 -6.43
C PRO A 137 -4.84 22.01 -7.81
N SER A 138 -3.95 21.02 -7.93
CA SER A 138 -3.42 20.55 -9.21
C SER A 138 -4.45 19.75 -10.02
N PHE A 139 -5.52 19.27 -9.39
CA PHE A 139 -6.58 18.52 -10.06
C PHE A 139 -7.72 19.43 -10.52
N ASN A 140 -8.45 18.97 -11.52
CA ASN A 140 -9.69 19.59 -11.99
C ASN A 140 -10.66 18.50 -12.47
N GLU A 141 -11.84 18.90 -12.96
CA GLU A 141 -12.89 17.96 -13.38
C GLU A 141 -12.49 17.00 -14.51
N ASN A 142 -11.46 17.36 -15.29
CA ASN A 142 -10.95 16.57 -16.42
C ASN A 142 -9.76 15.68 -16.06
N THR A 143 -9.16 15.85 -14.87
CA THR A 143 -8.12 14.95 -14.36
C THR A 143 -8.61 13.52 -14.39
N LYS A 144 -7.80 12.60 -14.90
CA LYS A 144 -8.11 11.18 -15.06
C LYS A 144 -7.75 10.37 -13.82
N ARG A 145 -8.31 9.17 -13.69
CA ARG A 145 -8.02 8.31 -12.52
C ARG A 145 -6.50 8.04 -12.44
N LEU A 146 -5.85 7.60 -13.52
CA LEU A 146 -4.42 7.28 -13.48
C LEU A 146 -3.55 8.48 -13.13
N GLU A 147 -3.94 9.71 -13.51
CA GLU A 147 -3.22 10.92 -13.10
C GLU A 147 -3.28 11.15 -11.57
N VAL A 148 -4.39 10.77 -10.92
CA VAL A 148 -4.49 10.80 -9.46
C VAL A 148 -3.59 9.73 -8.82
N TRP A 149 -3.57 8.53 -9.39
CA TRP A 149 -2.69 7.45 -8.96
C TRP A 149 -1.21 7.82 -9.11
N ASP A 150 -0.84 8.49 -10.21
CA ASP A 150 0.50 9.03 -10.46
C ASP A 150 0.90 10.04 -9.40
N ALA A 151 0.00 10.96 -9.03
CA ALA A 151 0.25 11.94 -7.98
C ALA A 151 0.43 11.27 -6.60
N VAL A 152 -0.37 10.25 -6.27
CA VAL A 152 -0.20 9.47 -5.03
C VAL A 152 1.12 8.72 -5.01
N ALA A 153 1.49 8.02 -6.09
CA ALA A 153 2.75 7.31 -6.19
C ALA A 153 3.96 8.25 -6.12
N ALA A 154 3.88 9.41 -6.76
CA ALA A 154 4.92 10.44 -6.68
C ALA A 154 5.11 10.96 -5.25
N GLU A 155 4.01 11.16 -4.51
CA GLU A 155 4.07 11.63 -3.13
C GLU A 155 4.59 10.54 -2.17
N LEU A 156 4.20 9.28 -2.36
CA LEU A 156 4.80 8.14 -1.65
C LEU A 156 6.31 8.10 -1.86
N ALA A 157 6.77 8.26 -3.10
CA ALA A 157 8.20 8.31 -3.41
C ALA A 157 8.91 9.52 -2.77
N ARG A 158 8.28 10.70 -2.75
CA ARG A 158 8.83 11.91 -2.12
C ARG A 158 9.06 11.72 -0.62
N GLN A 159 8.24 10.90 0.03
CA GLN A 159 8.31 10.61 1.46
C GLN A 159 8.96 9.26 1.80
N ASN A 160 9.61 8.61 0.83
CA ASN A 160 10.30 7.34 1.00
C ASN A 160 9.39 6.23 1.56
N VAL A 161 8.21 6.10 0.99
CA VAL A 161 7.26 5.01 1.25
C VAL A 161 7.16 4.14 0.01
N TYR A 162 7.46 2.85 0.16
CA TYR A 162 7.30 1.86 -0.90
C TYR A 162 5.83 1.75 -1.32
N LEU A 163 5.58 1.77 -2.62
CA LEU A 163 4.28 1.42 -3.18
C LEU A 163 4.26 -0.09 -3.45
N HIS A 164 3.31 -0.77 -2.82
CA HIS A 164 2.88 -2.12 -3.12
C HIS A 164 1.49 -2.04 -3.74
N LEU A 165 1.32 -2.48 -4.99
CA LEU A 165 -0.02 -2.58 -5.57
C LEU A 165 -0.68 -3.88 -5.15
N ASP A 166 -2.01 -3.87 -5.06
CA ASP A 166 -2.79 -5.09 -4.89
C ASP A 166 -3.99 -5.11 -5.85
N ASN A 167 -4.12 -6.16 -6.68
CA ASN A 167 -5.35 -6.38 -7.43
C ASN A 167 -6.43 -6.92 -6.50
N HIS A 168 -7.26 -6.02 -6.00
CA HIS A 168 -8.16 -6.33 -4.91
C HIS A 168 -9.45 -6.99 -5.39
N LEU A 169 -10.04 -6.44 -6.45
CA LEU A 169 -11.27 -6.96 -7.04
C LEU A 169 -11.25 -6.86 -8.56
N SER A 170 -12.15 -7.60 -9.19
CA SER A 170 -12.39 -7.46 -10.62
C SER A 170 -13.42 -6.38 -10.88
N LYS A 171 -14.58 -6.47 -10.24
CA LYS A 171 -15.60 -5.42 -10.19
C LYS A 171 -15.35 -4.51 -8.98
N ALA A 172 -15.29 -3.20 -9.18
CA ALA A 172 -15.04 -2.24 -8.11
C ALA A 172 -16.17 -2.21 -7.07
N GLY A 173 -15.83 -2.18 -5.78
CA GLY A 173 -16.78 -2.16 -4.65
C GLY A 173 -16.20 -2.76 -3.36
N TRP A 174 -17.06 -2.95 -2.37
CA TRP A 174 -16.69 -3.53 -1.07
C TRP A 174 -16.65 -5.06 -1.14
N CYS A 175 -15.69 -5.66 -0.43
CA CYS A 175 -15.48 -7.10 -0.33
C CYS A 175 -15.34 -7.53 1.16
N CYS A 176 -15.19 -8.80 1.53
CA CYS A 176 -15.01 -9.99 0.69
C CYS A 176 -16.04 -11.09 0.99
N PRO A 177 -17.36 -10.82 0.88
CA PRO A 177 -18.36 -11.88 0.93
C PRO A 177 -18.08 -12.99 -0.09
N ILE A 178 -18.48 -14.22 0.25
CA ILE A 178 -18.32 -15.41 -0.61
C ILE A 178 -19.31 -15.45 -1.79
N ASP A 179 -20.16 -14.44 -1.92
CA ASP A 179 -21.20 -14.29 -2.94
C ASP A 179 -21.07 -13.00 -3.76
N ASP A 180 -19.94 -12.29 -3.65
CA ASP A 180 -19.71 -11.02 -4.35
C ASP A 180 -19.33 -11.18 -5.85
N GLY A 181 -19.20 -12.41 -6.35
CA GLY A 181 -18.85 -12.73 -7.73
C GLY A 181 -17.39 -12.48 -8.11
N ASN A 182 -16.50 -12.20 -7.15
CA ASN A 182 -15.09 -11.92 -7.35
C ASN A 182 -14.16 -13.01 -6.77
N GLY A 183 -14.70 -14.06 -6.16
CA GLY A 183 -13.92 -14.94 -5.27
C GLY A 183 -12.92 -15.86 -5.98
N TRP A 184 -13.29 -16.41 -7.15
CA TRP A 184 -12.48 -17.42 -7.84
C TRP A 184 -12.36 -17.17 -9.35
N PHE A 185 -11.37 -17.79 -9.97
CA PHE A 185 -11.14 -17.69 -11.42
C PHE A 185 -12.37 -18.08 -12.23
N GLY A 186 -12.81 -17.18 -13.12
CA GLY A 186 -13.98 -17.39 -13.96
C GLY A 186 -15.32 -17.15 -13.25
N ASP A 187 -15.31 -16.62 -12.02
CA ASP A 187 -16.53 -16.17 -11.35
C ASP A 187 -17.18 -14.99 -12.10
N THR A 188 -18.39 -14.63 -11.70
CA THR A 188 -19.30 -13.68 -12.37
C THR A 188 -18.62 -12.40 -12.84
N PHE A 189 -17.73 -11.83 -12.02
CA PHE A 189 -16.96 -10.65 -12.36
C PHE A 189 -15.47 -10.92 -12.58
N PHE A 190 -14.98 -12.11 -12.24
CA PHE A 190 -13.56 -12.45 -12.30
C PHE A 190 -13.19 -13.13 -13.63
N ASN A 191 -13.14 -12.33 -14.70
CA ASN A 191 -12.56 -12.76 -15.96
C ASN A 191 -11.03 -12.83 -15.86
N THR A 192 -10.46 -14.03 -16.06
CA THR A 192 -9.02 -14.27 -15.89
C THR A 192 -8.15 -13.55 -16.92
N SER A 193 -8.62 -13.38 -18.16
CA SER A 193 -7.89 -12.64 -19.19
C SER A 193 -7.82 -11.15 -18.87
N ASN A 194 -8.93 -10.54 -18.45
CA ASN A 194 -8.95 -9.13 -18.05
C ASN A 194 -8.07 -8.88 -16.83
N TRP A 195 -8.12 -9.80 -15.85
CA TRP A 195 -7.26 -9.74 -14.67
C TRP A 195 -5.77 -9.78 -15.02
N VAL A 196 -5.32 -10.77 -15.79
CA VAL A 196 -3.91 -10.88 -16.22
C VAL A 196 -3.47 -9.63 -17.00
N ARG A 197 -4.32 -9.13 -17.90
CA ARG A 197 -4.07 -7.88 -18.62
C ARG A 197 -3.92 -6.70 -17.65
N SER A 198 -4.81 -6.57 -16.66
CA SER A 198 -4.79 -5.44 -15.73
C SER A 198 -3.51 -5.41 -14.90
N LEU A 199 -3.03 -6.57 -14.46
CA LEU A 199 -1.76 -6.71 -13.77
C LEU A 199 -0.58 -6.28 -14.66
N SER A 200 -0.54 -6.74 -15.91
CA SER A 200 0.49 -6.34 -16.88
C SER A 200 0.47 -4.83 -17.14
N PHE A 201 -0.71 -4.26 -17.35
CA PHE A 201 -0.91 -2.83 -17.58
C PHE A 201 -0.41 -1.99 -16.40
N MET A 202 -0.81 -2.33 -15.17
CA MET A 202 -0.38 -1.59 -13.99
C MET A 202 1.12 -1.77 -13.72
N ALA A 203 1.68 -2.93 -14.04
CA ALA A 203 3.12 -3.18 -13.95
C ALA A 203 3.93 -2.33 -14.94
N GLU A 204 3.47 -2.22 -16.19
CA GLU A 204 4.06 -1.36 -17.23
C GLU A 204 3.94 0.13 -16.88
N HIS A 205 2.74 0.57 -16.49
CA HIS A 205 2.49 1.94 -16.09
C HIS A 205 3.35 2.32 -14.89
N GLY A 206 3.40 1.46 -13.86
CA GLY A 206 4.22 1.68 -12.68
C GLY A 206 5.72 1.71 -12.98
N LYS A 207 6.20 0.86 -13.90
CA LYS A 207 7.61 0.89 -14.36
C LYS A 207 7.97 2.23 -15.00
N ALA A 208 7.06 2.80 -15.79
CA ALA A 208 7.27 4.06 -16.48
C ALA A 208 7.17 5.27 -15.53
N ASN A 209 6.27 5.23 -14.55
CA ASN A 209 5.82 6.45 -13.86
C ASN A 209 6.11 6.47 -12.34
N TRP A 210 6.28 5.33 -11.66
CA TRP A 210 6.22 5.26 -10.20
C TRP A 210 7.55 4.86 -9.55
N LYS A 211 8.28 5.85 -9.03
CA LYS A 211 9.62 5.67 -8.44
C LYS A 211 9.66 4.83 -7.16
N SER A 212 8.55 4.74 -6.43
CA SER A 212 8.45 3.92 -5.21
C SER A 212 7.85 2.54 -5.46
N PHE A 213 7.46 2.21 -6.70
CA PHE A 213 6.81 0.95 -7.03
C PHE A 213 7.78 -0.22 -6.82
N SER A 214 7.48 -1.01 -5.80
CA SER A 214 8.38 -2.02 -5.24
C SER A 214 7.89 -3.44 -5.46
N SER A 215 6.58 -3.61 -5.53
CA SER A 215 5.93 -4.92 -5.45
C SER A 215 4.48 -4.86 -5.88
N ILE A 216 3.93 -6.01 -6.28
CA ILE A 216 2.52 -6.17 -6.65
C ILE A 216 1.95 -7.51 -6.16
N GLY A 217 0.81 -7.46 -5.47
CA GLY A 217 -0.07 -8.58 -5.14
C GLY A 217 -0.93 -8.96 -6.34
N LEU A 218 -0.92 -10.25 -6.67
CA LEU A 218 -1.58 -10.74 -7.87
C LEU A 218 -3.09 -10.75 -7.72
N ARG A 219 -3.62 -11.14 -6.55
CA ARG A 219 -5.06 -11.18 -6.29
C ARG A 219 -5.32 -11.26 -4.79
N ASN A 220 -6.17 -10.37 -4.31
CA ASN A 220 -6.70 -10.38 -2.95
C ASN A 220 -7.71 -11.51 -2.72
N GLU A 221 -7.51 -12.24 -1.63
CA GLU A 221 -8.45 -13.13 -0.97
C GLU A 221 -9.15 -14.12 -1.91
N ILE A 222 -8.35 -14.89 -2.65
CA ILE A 222 -8.87 -15.98 -3.46
C ILE A 222 -9.65 -16.95 -2.56
N ARG A 223 -10.91 -17.15 -2.91
CA ARG A 223 -11.87 -17.90 -2.08
C ARG A 223 -12.92 -18.59 -2.91
N GLU A 224 -13.53 -19.59 -2.33
CA GLU A 224 -14.53 -20.37 -3.04
C GLU A 224 -15.88 -19.63 -3.03
N PRO A 225 -16.50 -19.36 -4.19
CA PRO A 225 -17.83 -18.80 -4.24
C PRO A 225 -18.85 -19.78 -3.65
N ALA A 226 -19.84 -19.24 -2.93
CA ALA A 226 -20.95 -20.02 -2.36
C ALA A 226 -22.31 -19.66 -2.97
N ALA A 227 -22.39 -18.65 -3.83
CA ALA A 227 -23.64 -18.25 -4.49
C ALA A 227 -24.03 -19.22 -5.62
N LEU A 228 -25.29 -19.67 -5.59
CA LEU A 228 -25.90 -20.47 -6.66
C LEU A 228 -26.91 -19.62 -7.46
N PRO A 229 -27.02 -19.83 -8.80
CA PRO A 229 -26.21 -20.73 -9.61
C PRO A 229 -24.79 -20.18 -9.80
N PHE A 230 -23.80 -21.08 -9.84
CA PHE A 230 -22.42 -20.68 -10.16
C PHE A 230 -22.34 -20.12 -11.58
N ALA A 231 -21.41 -19.18 -11.79
CA ALA A 231 -21.08 -18.69 -13.12
C ALA A 231 -20.70 -19.88 -14.04
N GLN A 232 -21.19 -19.87 -15.29
CA GLN A 232 -20.89 -20.93 -16.26
C GLN A 232 -19.39 -20.98 -16.64
N THR A 233 -18.69 -19.88 -16.43
CA THR A 233 -17.25 -19.71 -16.66
C THR A 233 -16.38 -20.13 -15.48
N LEU A 234 -16.99 -20.51 -14.34
CA LEU A 234 -16.27 -20.81 -13.11
C LEU A 234 -15.32 -21.99 -13.31
N GLU A 235 -14.03 -21.77 -13.05
CA GLU A 235 -13.00 -22.79 -13.21
C GLU A 235 -12.98 -23.76 -12.01
N PRO A 236 -12.37 -24.97 -12.16
CA PRO A 236 -12.26 -25.91 -11.05
C PRO A 236 -11.57 -25.28 -9.82
N ARG A 237 -12.22 -25.41 -8.65
CA ARG A 237 -11.77 -24.83 -7.36
C ARG A 237 -10.74 -25.71 -6.67
N ASN A 238 -9.55 -25.79 -7.27
CA ASN A 238 -8.48 -26.65 -6.80
C ASN A 238 -7.11 -25.94 -6.93
N TRP A 239 -6.09 -26.50 -6.27
CA TRP A 239 -4.75 -25.95 -6.25
C TRP A 239 -4.09 -25.98 -7.62
N THR A 240 -4.40 -26.97 -8.45
CA THR A 240 -3.90 -27.05 -9.83
C THR A 240 -4.34 -25.85 -10.68
N THR A 241 -5.60 -25.44 -10.59
CA THR A 241 -6.12 -24.21 -11.21
C THR A 241 -5.45 -22.97 -10.61
N TRP A 242 -5.33 -22.88 -9.28
CA TRP A 242 -4.64 -21.79 -8.60
C TRP A 242 -3.21 -21.63 -9.13
N LYS A 243 -2.42 -22.71 -9.19
CA LYS A 243 -1.05 -22.68 -9.70
C LYS A 243 -1.03 -22.18 -11.14
N THR A 244 -1.90 -22.72 -11.98
CA THR A 244 -1.96 -22.38 -13.41
C THR A 244 -2.20 -20.89 -13.60
N ARG A 245 -3.20 -20.33 -12.91
CA ARG A 245 -3.60 -18.92 -13.05
C ARG A 245 -2.66 -17.95 -12.36
N MET A 246 -2.19 -18.26 -11.16
CA MET A 246 -1.24 -17.41 -10.44
C MET A 246 0.12 -17.35 -11.15
N VAL A 247 0.62 -18.47 -11.67
CA VAL A 247 1.87 -18.47 -12.47
C VAL A 247 1.68 -17.75 -13.81
N GLN A 248 0.51 -17.88 -14.46
CA GLN A 248 0.18 -17.12 -15.66
C GLN A 248 0.26 -15.60 -15.40
N ALA A 249 -0.39 -15.13 -14.34
CA ALA A 249 -0.40 -13.73 -13.96
C ALA A 249 0.99 -13.21 -13.57
N ALA A 250 1.74 -13.98 -12.78
CA ALA A 250 3.10 -13.63 -12.40
C ALA A 250 4.05 -13.53 -13.59
N ASN A 251 3.95 -14.43 -14.57
CA ASN A 251 4.72 -14.34 -15.80
C ASN A 251 4.42 -13.06 -16.58
N ALA A 252 3.15 -12.64 -16.66
CA ALA A 252 2.76 -11.39 -17.31
C ALA A 252 3.34 -10.17 -16.59
N VAL A 253 3.21 -10.11 -15.27
CA VAL A 253 3.82 -9.05 -14.44
C VAL A 253 5.34 -9.02 -14.63
N HIS A 254 6.01 -10.17 -14.54
CA HIS A 254 7.47 -10.23 -14.67
C HIS A 254 7.97 -9.80 -16.05
N ALA A 255 7.23 -10.14 -17.11
CA ALA A 255 7.55 -9.70 -18.47
C ALA A 255 7.41 -8.17 -18.63
N ALA A 256 6.34 -7.59 -18.06
CA ALA A 256 6.09 -6.15 -18.05
C ALA A 256 7.15 -5.40 -17.22
N ASN A 257 7.37 -5.85 -15.99
CA ASN A 257 8.23 -5.20 -15.01
C ASN A 257 9.02 -6.24 -14.19
N PRO A 258 10.26 -6.59 -14.59
CA PRO A 258 11.07 -7.56 -13.87
C PRO A 258 11.65 -7.02 -12.56
N ASP A 259 11.49 -5.72 -12.27
CA ASP A 259 12.12 -5.06 -11.13
C ASP A 259 11.30 -5.22 -9.83
N VAL A 260 9.99 -5.43 -9.93
CA VAL A 260 9.10 -5.53 -8.76
C VAL A 260 9.02 -6.94 -8.18
N LEU A 261 8.79 -7.03 -6.86
CA LEU A 261 8.40 -8.29 -6.21
C LEU A 261 6.98 -8.68 -6.63
N ILE A 262 6.69 -9.98 -6.62
CA ILE A 262 5.39 -10.54 -6.99
C ILE A 262 4.87 -11.33 -5.80
N PHE A 263 3.76 -10.86 -5.22
CA PHE A 263 3.13 -11.43 -4.04
C PHE A 263 2.06 -12.44 -4.45
N PHE A 264 2.10 -13.60 -3.82
CA PHE A 264 1.21 -14.73 -4.05
C PHE A 264 0.37 -15.00 -2.79
N GLY A 265 -0.91 -14.63 -2.87
CA GLY A 265 -1.95 -15.04 -1.94
C GLY A 265 -2.34 -16.50 -2.10
N GLY A 266 -2.90 -17.05 -1.04
CA GLY A 266 -3.29 -18.45 -0.92
C GLY A 266 -4.71 -18.76 -1.39
N ARG A 267 -5.31 -19.78 -0.78
CA ARG A 267 -6.76 -20.03 -0.80
C ARG A 267 -7.34 -19.65 0.55
N LEU A 268 -8.66 -19.71 0.65
CA LEU A 268 -9.40 -19.44 1.89
C LEU A 268 -9.14 -18.02 2.40
N LEU A 269 -9.40 -17.01 1.56
CA LEU A 269 -9.20 -15.59 1.89
C LEU A 269 -7.71 -15.27 2.20
N ASP A 270 -6.79 -15.90 1.48
CA ASP A 270 -5.34 -15.84 1.72
C ASP A 270 -4.89 -16.36 3.11
N TYR A 271 -5.70 -17.18 3.79
CA TYR A 271 -5.26 -17.82 5.03
C TYR A 271 -4.33 -19.01 4.74
N ASP A 272 -4.63 -19.78 3.70
CA ASP A 272 -3.97 -21.06 3.43
C ASP A 272 -3.01 -20.94 2.25
N ILE A 273 -1.70 -21.06 2.51
CA ILE A 273 -0.66 -21.16 1.47
C ILE A 273 -0.01 -22.54 1.48
N SER A 274 -0.65 -23.54 2.08
CA SER A 274 -0.01 -24.81 2.40
C SER A 274 0.47 -25.56 1.16
N ALA A 275 -0.36 -25.64 0.13
CA ALA A 275 -0.01 -26.36 -1.09
C ALA A 275 1.23 -25.80 -1.81
N PRO A 276 1.29 -24.50 -2.18
CA PRO A 276 2.48 -23.96 -2.82
C PRO A 276 3.71 -23.97 -1.91
N ALA A 277 3.55 -23.73 -0.60
CA ALA A 277 4.65 -23.80 0.33
C ALA A 277 5.25 -25.23 0.37
N LEU A 278 4.42 -26.25 0.56
CA LEU A 278 4.86 -27.65 0.63
C LEU A 278 5.24 -28.24 -0.73
N GLY A 279 4.84 -27.61 -1.83
CA GLY A 279 5.00 -28.16 -3.18
C GLY A 279 4.09 -29.35 -3.49
N SER A 280 3.12 -29.64 -2.62
CA SER A 280 2.17 -30.75 -2.73
C SER A 280 0.83 -30.35 -2.12
N ALA A 281 -0.28 -30.90 -2.60
CA ALA A 281 -1.62 -30.57 -2.10
C ALA A 281 -2.38 -31.82 -1.64
N VAL A 282 -2.96 -31.75 -0.44
CA VAL A 282 -3.81 -32.81 0.09
C VAL A 282 -5.03 -32.99 -0.81
N GLY A 283 -5.29 -34.22 -1.24
CA GLY A 283 -6.40 -34.54 -2.15
C GLY A 283 -6.12 -34.26 -3.63
N GLU A 284 -4.94 -33.74 -3.99
CA GLU A 284 -4.52 -33.47 -5.36
C GLU A 284 -3.13 -34.09 -5.63
N PRO A 285 -3.00 -35.42 -5.79
CA PRO A 285 -1.69 -36.10 -5.90
C PRO A 285 -0.87 -35.70 -7.14
N GLY A 286 -1.49 -35.06 -8.14
CA GLY A 286 -0.81 -34.51 -9.31
C GLY A 286 -0.30 -33.08 -9.13
N PHE A 287 -0.59 -32.42 -8.00
CA PHE A 287 -0.11 -31.08 -7.72
C PHE A 287 1.38 -31.12 -7.37
N ASN A 288 2.17 -30.35 -8.11
CA ASN A 288 3.55 -30.05 -7.80
C ASN A 288 3.75 -28.54 -7.95
N PHE A 289 4.52 -27.92 -7.07
CA PHE A 289 4.92 -26.52 -7.19
C PHE A 289 6.38 -26.40 -6.74
N SER A 290 7.22 -25.76 -7.56
CA SER A 290 8.64 -25.57 -7.26
C SER A 290 9.06 -24.16 -7.64
N LEU A 291 9.51 -23.37 -6.65
CA LEU A 291 10.03 -22.03 -6.91
C LEU A 291 11.27 -22.07 -7.81
N ALA A 292 12.06 -23.14 -7.74
CA ALA A 292 13.26 -23.29 -8.57
C ALA A 292 12.95 -23.31 -10.08
N GLU A 293 11.72 -23.69 -10.46
CA GLU A 293 11.27 -23.74 -11.85
C GLU A 293 10.73 -22.39 -12.35
N LEU A 294 10.53 -21.41 -11.47
CA LEU A 294 9.93 -20.13 -11.81
C LEU A 294 11.00 -19.12 -12.28
N PRO A 295 10.77 -18.40 -13.41
CA PRO A 295 11.73 -17.41 -13.90
C PRO A 295 11.88 -16.23 -12.95
N PHE A 296 10.82 -15.89 -12.21
CA PHE A 296 10.74 -14.80 -11.23
C PHE A 296 11.00 -15.23 -9.78
N ARG A 297 11.63 -16.40 -9.54
CA ARG A 297 11.83 -16.93 -8.17
C ARG A 297 12.54 -15.98 -7.20
N ASN A 298 13.44 -15.13 -7.70
CA ASN A 298 14.12 -14.09 -6.91
C ASN A 298 13.27 -12.83 -6.68
N LYS A 299 12.00 -12.86 -7.07
CA LYS A 299 10.99 -11.82 -6.86
C LYS A 299 9.76 -12.34 -6.11
N PHE A 300 9.70 -13.65 -5.83
CA PHE A 300 8.53 -14.32 -5.27
C PHE A 300 8.37 -14.06 -3.76
N VAL A 301 7.19 -13.61 -3.34
CA VAL A 301 6.84 -13.42 -1.93
C VAL A 301 5.49 -14.08 -1.66
N PHE A 302 5.36 -14.82 -0.57
CA PHE A 302 4.05 -15.27 -0.09
C PHE A 302 3.36 -14.15 0.68
N GLU A 303 2.04 -14.12 0.60
CA GLU A 303 1.22 -13.27 1.44
C GLU A 303 0.10 -14.05 2.14
N GLN A 304 -0.24 -13.63 3.36
CA GLN A 304 -1.34 -14.17 4.14
C GLN A 304 -2.12 -13.07 4.83
N HIS A 305 -3.39 -13.34 5.13
CA HIS A 305 -4.29 -12.43 5.84
C HIS A 305 -4.73 -13.01 7.18
N GLN A 306 -5.02 -12.16 8.18
CA GLN A 306 -5.58 -12.56 9.48
C GLN A 306 -6.50 -11.48 10.06
N TYR A 307 -7.71 -11.84 10.48
CA TYR A 307 -8.66 -10.91 11.10
C TYR A 307 -9.28 -11.47 12.38
N ASN A 308 -9.51 -10.58 13.35
CA ASN A 308 -10.17 -10.95 14.61
C ASN A 308 -11.67 -11.31 14.43
N GLN A 309 -12.30 -10.87 13.34
CA GLN A 309 -13.71 -11.12 13.04
C GLN A 309 -13.94 -12.51 12.41
N ILE A 310 -12.93 -13.05 11.75
CA ILE A 310 -12.96 -14.35 11.05
C ILE A 310 -12.12 -15.36 11.84
N GLU A 311 -12.02 -15.19 13.16
CA GLU A 311 -11.27 -16.12 14.04
C GLU A 311 -11.89 -17.53 13.97
N ILE A 312 -11.42 -18.34 13.03
CA ILE A 312 -11.61 -19.80 13.02
C ILE A 312 -11.08 -20.35 14.35
N VAL A 313 -10.01 -19.73 14.87
CA VAL A 313 -9.42 -20.01 16.19
C VAL A 313 -9.24 -18.70 16.95
N ARG A 314 -9.92 -18.57 18.11
CA ARG A 314 -9.71 -17.46 19.04
C ARG A 314 -8.42 -17.64 19.84
N PRO A 315 -7.50 -16.66 19.88
CA PRO A 315 -6.26 -16.82 20.61
C PRO A 315 -6.50 -16.82 22.13
N GLY A 316 -6.05 -17.88 22.80
CA GLY A 316 -5.95 -17.92 24.26
C GLY A 316 -4.83 -17.02 24.78
N ASP A 317 -4.74 -16.88 26.11
CA ASP A 317 -3.74 -16.00 26.71
C ASP A 317 -2.29 -16.40 26.42
N ASP A 318 -2.04 -17.70 26.27
CA ASP A 318 -0.73 -18.28 25.94
C ASP A 318 -0.41 -18.31 24.43
N CYS A 319 -1.35 -17.88 23.59
CA CYS A 319 -1.27 -17.88 22.13
C CYS A 319 -1.08 -19.27 21.47
N ALA A 320 -0.98 -20.37 22.21
CA ALA A 320 -0.42 -21.64 21.71
C ALA A 320 -1.31 -22.29 20.63
N SER A 321 -2.63 -22.29 20.83
CA SER A 321 -3.59 -22.80 19.85
C SER A 321 -3.57 -21.99 18.55
N TYR A 322 -3.44 -20.67 18.66
CA TYR A 322 -3.41 -19.78 17.52
C TYR A 322 -2.11 -19.91 16.72
N VAL A 323 -0.97 -19.99 17.40
CA VAL A 323 0.34 -20.30 16.79
C VAL A 323 0.26 -21.63 16.03
N SER A 324 -0.34 -22.66 16.63
CA SER A 324 -0.49 -23.98 16.00
C SER A 324 -1.40 -23.93 14.76
N PHE A 325 -2.45 -23.11 14.81
CA PHE A 325 -3.34 -22.87 13.67
C PHE A 325 -2.59 -22.19 12.51
N LEU A 326 -1.87 -21.09 12.77
CA LEU A 326 -1.08 -20.38 11.76
C LEU A 326 -0.01 -21.28 11.13
N ASP A 327 0.68 -22.09 11.96
CA ASP A 327 1.66 -23.06 11.49
C ASP A 327 1.04 -24.15 10.62
N GLY A 328 -0.18 -24.59 10.94
CA GLY A 328 -0.94 -25.55 10.13
C GLY A 328 -1.33 -25.03 8.73
N LEU A 329 -1.32 -23.71 8.55
CA LEU A 329 -1.54 -23.03 7.27
C LEU A 329 -0.23 -22.54 6.63
N GLU A 330 0.89 -23.11 7.08
CA GLU A 330 2.25 -22.80 6.62
C GLU A 330 2.75 -21.37 6.92
N GLY A 331 2.17 -20.67 7.91
CA GLY A 331 2.68 -19.36 8.36
C GLY A 331 4.11 -19.39 8.93
N ASN A 332 4.64 -20.58 9.23
CA ASN A 332 6.02 -20.79 9.69
C ASN A 332 6.99 -21.20 8.57
N LEU A 333 6.59 -21.11 7.29
CA LEU A 333 7.44 -21.52 6.16
C LEU A 333 8.82 -20.85 6.17
N THR A 334 8.92 -19.64 6.74
CA THR A 334 10.16 -18.86 6.81
C THR A 334 11.17 -19.43 7.81
N VAL A 335 10.74 -20.21 8.81
CA VAL A 335 11.57 -20.76 9.89
C VAL A 335 11.76 -22.28 9.83
N ARG A 336 10.96 -23.00 9.02
CA ARG A 336 11.07 -24.45 8.88
C ARG A 336 12.32 -24.85 8.10
N SER A 337 13.20 -25.63 8.72
CA SER A 337 14.41 -26.19 8.09
C SER A 337 14.11 -27.20 6.98
N ALA A 338 12.92 -27.81 6.99
CA ALA A 338 12.54 -28.90 6.10
C ALA A 338 11.87 -28.45 4.77
N MET A 339 11.66 -27.15 4.55
CA MET A 339 10.84 -26.64 3.42
C MET A 339 11.46 -26.74 2.03
N GLY A 340 12.62 -27.41 1.89
CA GLY A 340 13.24 -27.64 0.58
C GLY A 340 13.33 -26.37 -0.29
N SER A 341 13.08 -26.53 -1.58
CA SER A 341 13.25 -25.49 -2.61
C SER A 341 12.19 -24.37 -2.64
N ASN A 342 11.15 -24.41 -1.78
CA ASN A 342 10.03 -23.46 -1.83
C ASN A 342 10.02 -22.43 -0.70
N ARG A 343 11.07 -22.38 0.11
CA ARG A 343 11.21 -21.35 1.12
C ARG A 343 11.36 -19.97 0.46
N ALA A 344 10.52 -19.03 0.90
CA ALA A 344 10.45 -17.66 0.41
C ALA A 344 10.09 -16.70 1.56
N PRO A 345 10.17 -15.38 1.36
CA PRO A 345 9.61 -14.41 2.30
C PRO A 345 8.10 -14.56 2.41
N LEU A 346 7.58 -14.27 3.59
CA LEU A 346 6.16 -14.16 3.89
C LEU A 346 5.88 -12.77 4.44
N VAL A 347 4.80 -12.15 3.97
CA VAL A 347 4.27 -10.89 4.50
C VAL A 347 2.81 -11.10 4.90
N MET A 348 2.44 -10.68 6.11
CA MET A 348 1.03 -10.60 6.53
C MET A 348 0.42 -9.32 5.92
N SER A 349 -0.02 -9.39 4.66
CA SER A 349 -0.41 -8.20 3.87
C SER A 349 -1.75 -7.60 4.27
N GLU A 350 -2.56 -8.33 5.03
CA GLU A 350 -3.70 -7.77 5.75
C GLU A 350 -3.86 -8.37 7.14
N TRP A 351 -3.99 -7.48 8.11
CA TRP A 351 -4.56 -7.82 9.39
C TRP A 351 -5.14 -6.56 10.03
N GLY A 352 -6.17 -6.70 10.84
CA GLY A 352 -6.86 -5.52 11.34
C GLY A 352 -7.73 -5.81 12.55
N TYR A 353 -8.05 -4.72 13.24
CA TYR A 353 -8.97 -4.68 14.38
C TYR A 353 -9.49 -3.25 14.55
N ASP A 354 -10.57 -3.08 15.31
CA ASP A 354 -11.15 -1.78 15.62
C ASP A 354 -10.15 -0.85 16.33
N GLN A 355 -9.89 0.32 15.75
CA GLN A 355 -8.85 1.25 16.19
C GLN A 355 -9.34 2.25 17.26
N ARG A 356 -10.60 2.16 17.68
CA ARG A 356 -11.16 3.07 18.68
C ARG A 356 -10.72 2.70 20.10
N ASP A 357 -10.10 3.64 20.80
CA ASP A 357 -9.54 3.41 22.13
C ASP A 357 -10.60 2.94 23.14
N GLU A 358 -11.83 3.46 23.05
CA GLU A 358 -12.93 3.10 23.96
C GLU A 358 -13.37 1.64 23.85
N LYS A 359 -13.03 0.96 22.74
CA LYS A 359 -13.27 -0.47 22.56
C LYS A 359 -12.16 -1.34 23.16
N GLY A 360 -10.97 -0.77 23.39
CA GLY A 360 -9.83 -1.46 23.99
C GLY A 360 -9.33 -2.66 23.19
N VAL A 361 -9.67 -2.79 21.89
CA VAL A 361 -9.36 -3.98 21.09
C VAL A 361 -7.86 -4.17 20.89
N PHE A 362 -7.08 -3.09 20.85
CA PHE A 362 -5.61 -3.15 20.82
C PHE A 362 -4.98 -3.88 22.02
N LYS A 363 -5.71 -4.10 23.11
CA LYS A 363 -5.25 -4.86 24.29
C LYS A 363 -5.59 -6.35 24.22
N GLN A 364 -6.40 -6.77 23.25
CA GLN A 364 -6.90 -8.15 23.16
C GLN A 364 -5.84 -9.12 22.63
N SER A 365 -6.07 -10.41 22.90
CA SER A 365 -5.12 -11.48 22.61
C SER A 365 -4.80 -11.61 21.13
N PHE A 366 -5.76 -11.39 20.22
CA PHE A 366 -5.54 -11.44 18.77
C PHE A 366 -4.32 -10.65 18.31
N ARG A 367 -4.32 -9.34 18.56
CA ARG A 367 -3.23 -8.45 18.17
C ARG A 367 -1.91 -8.89 18.79
N ARG A 368 -1.91 -9.14 20.10
CA ARG A 368 -0.70 -9.55 20.84
C ARG A 368 -0.12 -10.83 20.25
N CYS A 369 -0.93 -11.88 20.14
CA CYS A 369 -0.49 -13.19 19.66
C CYS A 369 -0.03 -13.15 18.20
N LEU A 370 -0.74 -12.43 17.32
CA LEU A 370 -0.34 -12.28 15.92
C LEU A 370 0.97 -11.50 15.79
N VAL A 371 1.11 -10.37 16.49
CA VAL A 371 2.37 -9.60 16.49
C VAL A 371 3.52 -10.42 17.06
N ASP A 372 3.32 -11.12 18.17
CA ASP A 372 4.34 -11.97 18.79
C ASP A 372 4.79 -13.07 17.80
N TYR A 373 3.84 -13.70 17.09
CA TYR A 373 4.12 -14.66 16.03
C TYR A 373 4.95 -14.06 14.89
N MET A 374 4.55 -12.89 14.38
CA MET A 374 5.25 -12.21 13.29
C MET A 374 6.64 -11.73 13.69
N VAL A 375 6.82 -11.26 14.92
CA VAL A 375 8.12 -10.86 15.47
C VAL A 375 9.05 -12.05 15.60
N ASP A 376 8.58 -13.16 16.19
CA ASP A 376 9.36 -14.40 16.34
C ASP A 376 9.80 -14.97 14.99
N ARG A 377 8.91 -14.92 13.99
CA ARG A 377 9.17 -15.43 12.63
C ARG A 377 9.72 -14.39 11.66
N ARG A 378 10.04 -13.17 12.10
CA ARG A 378 10.50 -12.07 11.22
C ARG A 378 9.65 -11.96 9.95
N ILE A 379 8.35 -11.78 10.14
CA ILE A 379 7.36 -11.60 9.08
C ILE A 379 7.07 -10.10 8.98
N GLY A 380 7.19 -9.53 7.77
CA GLY A 380 6.71 -8.18 7.48
C GLY A 380 5.18 -8.16 7.47
N TRP A 381 4.55 -7.00 7.62
CA TRP A 381 3.11 -6.93 7.72
C TRP A 381 2.53 -5.60 7.26
N MET A 382 1.25 -5.61 6.89
CA MET A 382 0.51 -4.41 6.52
C MET A 382 -0.87 -4.41 7.18
N VAL A 383 -1.17 -3.36 7.95
CA VAL A 383 -2.42 -3.28 8.71
C VAL A 383 -3.57 -2.77 7.83
N TRP A 384 -4.74 -3.38 7.94
CA TRP A 384 -6.01 -2.89 7.39
C TRP A 384 -6.72 -2.03 8.45
N VAL A 385 -6.92 -0.73 8.25
CA VAL A 385 -6.66 0.10 7.04
C VAL A 385 -6.24 1.52 7.43
N LEU A 386 -5.63 2.28 6.51
CA LEU A 386 -5.27 3.69 6.73
C LEU A 386 -6.49 4.57 6.95
N GLY A 387 -7.52 4.38 6.11
CA GLY A 387 -8.61 5.33 5.93
C GLY A 387 -9.64 5.32 7.04
N GLY A 388 -10.05 6.51 7.50
CA GLY A 388 -11.10 6.67 8.50
C GLY A 388 -12.51 6.86 7.92
N SER A 389 -12.63 7.04 6.61
CA SER A 389 -13.90 7.14 5.89
C SER A 389 -13.75 6.75 4.42
N TYR A 390 -14.86 6.42 3.75
CA TYR A 390 -14.92 6.09 2.32
C TYR A 390 -15.79 7.10 1.55
N TYR A 391 -15.49 7.37 0.28
CA TYR A 391 -16.44 8.08 -0.60
C TYR A 391 -17.82 7.39 -0.58
N THR A 392 -17.80 6.06 -0.69
CA THR A 392 -18.93 5.19 -0.45
C THR A 392 -18.50 3.77 -0.10
N ARG A 393 -19.26 3.10 0.76
CA ARG A 393 -19.10 1.67 1.10
C ARG A 393 -20.48 1.05 1.30
N GLU A 394 -20.71 -0.11 0.71
CA GLU A 394 -21.95 -0.90 0.87
C GLU A 394 -23.26 -0.09 0.67
N GLY A 395 -23.27 0.85 -0.28
CA GLY A 395 -24.44 1.70 -0.55
C GLY A 395 -24.50 2.99 0.27
N ALA A 396 -23.76 3.09 1.38
CA ALA A 396 -23.68 4.30 2.20
C ALA A 396 -22.60 5.25 1.65
N ALA A 397 -22.90 6.53 1.51
CA ALA A 397 -21.90 7.57 1.22
C ALA A 397 -21.21 8.02 2.51
N ASP A 398 -19.95 8.46 2.41
CA ASP A 398 -19.19 9.00 3.55
C ASP A 398 -19.19 8.06 4.78
N TYR A 399 -18.97 6.76 4.54
CA TYR A 399 -19.06 5.73 5.58
C TYR A 399 -17.87 5.83 6.54
N ASP A 400 -18.11 5.86 7.86
CA ASP A 400 -17.06 5.88 8.90
C ASP A 400 -16.41 4.52 9.09
N GLU A 401 -15.08 4.46 9.03
CA GLU A 401 -14.30 3.21 9.14
C GLU A 401 -13.69 3.05 10.55
N PRO A 402 -14.28 2.23 11.43
CA PRO A 402 -13.74 2.02 12.78
C PRO A 402 -12.42 1.22 12.79
N PHE A 403 -12.10 0.46 11.74
CA PHE A 403 -10.80 -0.22 11.60
C PHE A 403 -9.71 0.73 11.08
N GLY A 404 -10.07 1.96 10.73
CA GLY A 404 -9.19 2.98 10.18
C GLY A 404 -8.23 3.52 11.23
N LEU A 405 -6.94 3.58 10.91
CA LEU A 405 -5.94 4.25 11.75
C LEU A 405 -6.27 5.75 11.92
N LEU A 406 -6.79 6.37 10.86
CA LEU A 406 -7.19 7.78 10.86
C LEU A 406 -8.65 7.96 11.25
N ASP A 407 -8.95 9.16 11.76
CA ASP A 407 -10.33 9.59 12.02
C ASP A 407 -11.09 9.82 10.70
N HIS A 408 -12.40 10.06 10.83
CA HIS A 408 -13.30 10.30 9.70
C HIS A 408 -12.82 11.40 8.73
N THR A 409 -12.12 12.41 9.24
CA THR A 409 -11.61 13.57 8.50
C THR A 409 -10.18 13.36 7.97
N TRP A 410 -9.61 12.18 8.20
CA TRP A 410 -8.24 11.80 7.86
C TRP A 410 -7.16 12.72 8.46
N SER A 411 -7.52 13.57 9.43
CA SER A 411 -6.66 14.64 9.93
C SER A 411 -5.83 14.19 11.14
N SER A 412 -6.37 13.29 11.95
CA SER A 412 -5.74 12.75 13.15
C SER A 412 -5.86 11.23 13.22
N PHE A 413 -5.10 10.61 14.11
CA PHE A 413 -5.29 9.19 14.43
C PHE A 413 -6.57 9.02 15.25
N ARG A 414 -7.38 8.01 14.91
CA ARG A 414 -8.66 7.73 15.56
C ARG A 414 -8.48 7.30 17.02
N GLY A 415 -7.53 6.40 17.27
CA GLY A 415 -7.15 5.95 18.61
C GLY A 415 -5.76 6.45 18.97
N THR A 416 -5.65 7.19 20.08
CA THR A 416 -4.38 7.68 20.60
C THR A 416 -3.58 6.56 21.25
N ASP A 417 -4.24 5.70 22.03
CA ASP A 417 -3.58 4.56 22.66
C ASP A 417 -3.37 3.42 21.66
N SER A 418 -4.34 3.19 20.76
CA SER A 418 -4.21 2.20 19.70
C SER A 418 -3.01 2.48 18.79
N ILE A 419 -2.82 3.72 18.32
CA ILE A 419 -1.68 4.04 17.43
C ILE A 419 -0.33 3.97 18.16
N LYS A 420 -0.29 4.32 19.46
CA LYS A 420 0.92 4.14 20.29
C LYS A 420 1.28 2.67 20.43
N GLN A 421 0.28 1.81 20.66
CA GLN A 421 0.48 0.37 20.71
C GLN A 421 0.96 -0.17 19.36
N MET A 422 0.38 0.29 18.25
CA MET A 422 0.82 -0.06 16.90
C MET A 422 2.29 0.31 16.67
N GLN A 423 2.71 1.53 17.02
CA GLN A 423 4.11 1.94 16.90
C GLN A 423 5.04 1.12 17.82
N ALA A 424 4.58 0.72 19.01
CA ALA A 424 5.35 -0.16 19.89
C ALA A 424 5.56 -1.55 19.25
N ASP A 425 4.54 -2.10 18.60
CA ASP A 425 4.64 -3.36 17.86
C ASP A 425 5.58 -3.22 16.66
N MET A 426 5.50 -2.11 15.91
CA MET A 426 6.43 -1.82 14.82
C MET A 426 7.88 -1.75 15.29
N LYS A 427 8.17 -1.09 16.42
CA LYS A 427 9.52 -1.05 17.02
C LYS A 427 10.04 -2.47 17.30
N ARG A 428 9.20 -3.37 17.80
CA ARG A 428 9.55 -4.78 18.03
C ARG A 428 9.81 -5.52 16.72
N THR A 429 8.96 -5.34 15.71
CA THR A 429 9.16 -5.95 14.39
C THR A 429 10.45 -5.47 13.75
N TYR A 430 10.70 -4.15 13.63
CA TYR A 430 11.96 -3.63 13.11
C TYR A 430 13.18 -4.20 13.85
N SER A 431 13.13 -4.27 15.18
CA SER A 431 14.21 -4.84 15.99
C SER A 431 14.46 -6.32 15.65
N ALA A 432 13.42 -7.11 15.38
CA ALA A 432 13.57 -8.51 14.96
C ALA A 432 14.26 -8.67 13.60
N PHE A 433 14.21 -7.63 12.75
CA PHE A 433 14.94 -7.51 11.49
C PHE A 433 16.30 -6.81 11.64
N ASN A 434 16.76 -6.54 12.86
CA ASN A 434 17.97 -5.74 13.16
C ASN A 434 17.92 -4.33 12.57
N GLN A 435 16.74 -3.73 12.55
CA GLN A 435 16.47 -2.38 12.04
C GLN A 435 15.86 -1.50 13.14
N THR A 436 15.87 -0.19 12.91
CA THR A 436 15.13 0.78 13.71
C THR A 436 13.94 1.31 12.92
N LEU A 437 13.04 2.04 13.58
CA LEU A 437 12.03 2.82 12.87
C LEU A 437 12.70 3.74 11.83
N PRO A 438 12.01 4.03 10.71
CA PRO A 438 12.44 5.07 9.77
C PRO A 438 12.71 6.38 10.48
N SER A 439 13.72 7.14 10.05
CA SER A 439 14.10 8.43 10.64
C SER A 439 13.00 9.51 10.55
N THR A 440 12.01 9.29 9.68
CA THR A 440 10.82 10.14 9.52
C THR A 440 9.77 9.89 10.60
N ALA A 441 9.85 8.78 11.34
CA ALA A 441 8.90 8.43 12.39
C ALA A 441 9.00 9.41 13.56
N LYS A 442 7.86 9.89 14.05
CA LYS A 442 7.76 10.69 15.28
C LYS A 442 7.54 9.76 16.46
N ASP A 443 8.12 10.07 17.61
CA ASP A 443 7.83 9.31 18.83
C ASP A 443 6.42 9.63 19.32
N LEU A 444 5.50 8.66 19.16
CA LEU A 444 4.10 8.85 19.56
C LEU A 444 3.90 8.66 21.06
N THR A 445 4.89 8.18 21.81
CA THR A 445 4.78 7.92 23.25
C THR A 445 4.61 9.18 24.10
N GLY A 446 4.97 10.36 23.57
CA GLY A 446 4.91 11.66 24.25
C GLY A 446 3.68 12.53 23.97
N VAL A 447 2.75 12.11 23.08
CA VAL A 447 1.56 12.91 22.76
C VAL A 447 0.47 12.63 23.80
N SER A 448 0.33 13.53 24.78
CA SER A 448 -0.82 13.55 25.70
C SER A 448 -2.08 13.99 24.96
N SER A 449 -3.21 13.38 25.29
CA SER A 449 -4.53 13.78 24.82
C SER A 449 -4.87 15.20 25.27
N GLY A 450 -5.07 16.11 24.31
CA GLY A 450 -5.74 17.38 24.53
C GLY A 450 -4.90 18.62 24.21
N GLY A 451 -5.40 19.42 23.26
CA GLY A 451 -4.96 20.80 23.08
C GLY A 451 -5.01 21.25 21.63
N SER A 452 -6.07 21.96 21.27
CA SER A 452 -6.14 22.78 20.05
C SER A 452 -4.90 23.66 19.91
N PHE A 453 -4.05 23.38 18.92
CA PHE A 453 -2.99 24.31 18.52
C PHE A 453 -3.60 25.40 17.65
N TRP A 454 -4.08 26.47 18.30
CA TRP A 454 -4.06 27.77 17.65
C TRP A 454 -2.63 28.27 17.62
N SER A 455 -2.15 28.56 16.41
CA SER A 455 -0.92 29.27 16.18
C SER A 455 -1.00 30.67 16.80
N ALA A 456 0.02 31.05 17.56
CA ALA A 456 0.28 32.44 17.92
C ALA A 456 1.79 32.67 17.84
N SER A 457 2.26 32.96 16.63
CA SER A 457 3.46 33.76 16.44
C SER A 457 3.02 35.12 15.90
N VAL A 458 3.67 36.16 16.41
CA VAL A 458 3.56 37.58 16.04
C VAL A 458 2.50 38.40 16.78
N VAL A 459 2.89 38.97 17.94
CA VAL A 459 2.66 40.40 18.31
C VAL A 459 3.81 40.90 19.21
N THR A 460 4.72 41.65 18.58
CA THR A 460 5.24 42.98 18.99
C THR A 460 6.01 43.17 20.33
N VAL A 461 7.34 43.33 20.16
CA VAL A 461 8.24 44.38 20.70
C VAL A 461 8.05 44.84 22.15
N LEU A 462 9.06 44.51 22.98
CA LEU A 462 9.34 45.12 24.29
C LEU A 462 9.41 46.66 24.20
N ILE A 463 8.56 47.33 24.97
CA ILE A 463 8.76 48.71 25.40
C ILE A 463 9.59 48.67 26.69
N ALA A 464 10.80 49.20 26.61
CA ALA A 464 11.62 49.52 27.77
C ALA A 464 11.35 50.97 28.22
N SER A 465 11.31 51.13 29.55
CA SER A 465 11.52 52.38 30.30
C SER A 465 10.35 53.37 30.37
N ILE A 466 9.73 53.47 31.54
CA ILE A 466 9.74 54.64 32.45
C ILE A 466 8.62 54.45 33.50
N LEU A 467 9.00 54.29 34.77
CA LEU A 467 8.21 54.74 35.90
C LEU A 467 9.18 55.12 37.04
N ALA A 468 9.40 56.42 37.16
CA ALA A 468 9.82 57.06 38.38
C ALA A 468 8.56 57.38 39.22
N MET A 469 8.68 57.31 40.55
CA MET A 469 7.64 57.54 41.57
C MET A 469 6.62 56.37 41.66
N VAL A 470 6.45 55.65 42.78
CA VAL A 470 6.70 55.84 44.22
C VAL A 470 7.17 54.51 44.80
#